data_AF-A0A0F9UF07-F1
#
_entry.id   AF-A0A0F9UF07-F1
#
_cell.length_a   1.000
_cell.length_b   1.000
_cell.length_c   1.000
_cell.angle_alpha   90.00
_cell.angle_beta   90.00
_cell.angle_gamma   90.00
#
_symmetry.space_group_name_H-M   'P 1'
#
loop_
_entity.id
_entity.type
_entity.pdbx_description
1 polymer ?
#
loop_
_entity_poly.entity_id
_entity_poly.type
_entity_poly.pdbx_seq_one_letter_code
_entity_poly.pdbx_strand_id
1 'polypeptide(L)'
;MLLNGERVPDGYIRIDLRDMDRRERIFVHRLVLLAFVGPCPEGMEGCHTNDVGEDNHLTNLRWGTPAENREDARRNGRILYGDKNPRASVTDEQRKEVKRLAGTMSHRRIAQVVGMPYSTVGHIIRGTDRKKSPCLAG
;
A
#
# COMPACT_ATOMS: atom_id res chain seq x y z
N MET A 1 5.01 -3.93 36.45
CA MET A 1 4.92 -2.53 35.95
C MET A 1 4.09 -2.55 34.68
N LEU A 2 2.95 -1.86 34.64
CA LEU A 2 2.18 -1.67 33.41
C LEU A 2 2.65 -0.35 32.78
N LEU A 3 2.99 -0.39 31.48
CA LEU A 3 3.38 0.80 30.71
C LEU A 3 2.11 1.43 30.12
N ASN A 4 1.90 2.73 30.35
CA ASN A 4 0.77 3.46 29.78
C ASN A 4 1.04 3.77 28.30
N GLY A 5 0.15 3.30 27.42
CA GLY A 5 0.18 3.60 25.98
C GLY A 5 -0.59 4.87 25.63
N GLU A 6 0.01 5.70 24.79
CA GLU A 6 -0.61 6.84 24.13
C GLU A 6 -1.14 6.40 22.76
N ARG A 7 -2.43 6.62 22.50
CA ARG A 7 -3.00 6.49 21.15
C ARG A 7 -2.67 7.75 20.36
N VAL A 8 -1.95 7.61 19.25
CA VAL A 8 -1.64 8.74 18.36
C VAL A 8 -2.76 8.92 17.32
N PRO A 9 -2.93 10.12 16.72
CA PRO A 9 -3.98 10.39 15.74
C PRO A 9 -4.05 9.42 14.55
N ASP A 10 -2.91 8.83 14.17
CA ASP A 10 -2.81 7.86 13.06
C ASP A 10 -3.31 6.44 13.44
N GLY A 11 -3.78 6.24 14.67
CA GLY A 11 -4.37 4.98 15.14
C GLY A 11 -3.36 3.98 15.71
N TYR A 12 -2.11 4.38 15.91
CA TYR A 12 -1.09 3.55 16.55
C TYR A 12 -1.00 3.79 18.06
N ILE A 13 -0.53 2.78 18.79
CA ILE A 13 -0.20 2.91 20.22
C ILE A 13 1.31 3.11 20.36
N ARG A 14 1.70 4.16 21.09
CA ARG A 14 3.09 4.50 21.40
C ARG A 14 3.31 4.51 22.91
N ILE A 15 4.51 4.12 23.33
CA ILE A 15 4.92 4.17 24.73
C ILE A 15 6.23 4.94 24.87
N ASP A 16 6.44 5.56 26.03
CA ASP A 16 7.73 6.07 26.46
C ASP A 16 8.45 4.98 27.27
N LEU A 17 9.51 4.41 26.72
CA LEU A 17 10.47 3.59 27.47
C LEU A 17 11.44 4.50 28.21
N ARG A 18 11.69 4.19 29.48
CA ARG A 18 12.62 4.91 30.33
C ARG A 18 13.55 3.92 31.00
N ASP A 19 14.84 4.15 30.86
CA ASP A 19 15.89 3.41 31.56
C ASP A 19 16.96 4.40 32.01
N MET A 20 17.05 4.66 33.31
CA MET A 20 17.98 5.61 33.97
C MET A 20 18.14 6.95 33.21
N ASP A 21 19.08 7.02 32.26
CA ASP A 21 19.42 8.22 31.47
C ASP A 21 18.86 8.23 30.04
N ARG A 22 18.16 7.16 29.64
CA ARG A 22 17.65 6.96 28.28
C ARG A 22 16.13 7.02 28.29
N ARG A 23 15.59 7.89 27.44
CA ARG A 23 14.16 7.93 27.11
C ARG A 23 14.02 7.67 25.63
N GLU A 24 13.20 6.68 25.30
CA GLU A 24 12.90 6.33 23.91
C GLU A 24 11.40 6.23 23.71
N ARG A 25 10.91 6.78 22.60
CA ARG A 25 9.53 6.62 22.17
C ARG A 25 9.46 5.52 21.14
N ILE A 26 8.73 4.46 21.45
CA ILE A 26 8.56 3.32 20.54
C ILE A 26 7.08 2.98 20.38
N PHE A 27 6.71 2.57 19.17
CA PHE A 27 5.37 2.04 18.91
C PHE A 27 5.25 0.60 19.43
N VAL A 28 4.08 0.26 19.97
CA VAL A 28 3.82 -1.07 20.55
C VAL A 28 4.04 -2.17 19.51
N HIS A 29 3.54 -2.01 18.28
CA HIS A 29 3.74 -3.01 17.22
C HIS A 29 5.23 -3.29 16.93
N ARG A 30 6.08 -2.26 16.94
CA ARG A 30 7.53 -2.43 16.76
C ARG A 30 8.13 -3.15 17.95
N LEU A 31 7.72 -2.80 19.17
CA LEU A 31 8.21 -3.47 20.37
C LEU A 31 7.86 -4.97 20.36
N VAL A 32 6.63 -5.32 19.99
CA VAL A 32 6.18 -6.71 19.84
C VAL A 32 7.04 -7.43 18.79
N LEU A 33 7.23 -6.83 17.60
CA LEU A 33 8.07 -7.43 16.56
C LEU A 33 9.54 -7.60 17.01
N LEU A 34 10.12 -6.60 17.68
CA LEU A 34 11.49 -6.70 18.21
C LEU A 34 11.63 -7.81 19.24
N ALA A 35 10.64 -7.98 20.12
CA ALA A 35 10.68 -8.96 21.20
C ALA A 35 10.46 -10.41 20.72
N PHE A 36 9.58 -10.63 19.74
CA PHE A 36 9.15 -11.97 19.33
C PHE A 36 9.63 -12.42 17.95
N VAL A 37 10.02 -11.50 17.07
CA VAL A 37 10.54 -11.80 15.71
C VAL A 37 12.03 -11.47 15.61
N GLY A 38 12.44 -10.31 16.13
CA GLY A 38 13.82 -9.85 16.12
C GLY A 38 14.00 -8.48 15.46
N PRO A 39 15.25 -8.06 15.19
CA PRO A 39 15.56 -6.73 14.69
C PRO A 39 14.89 -6.48 13.34
N CYS A 40 14.49 -5.22 13.12
CA CYS A 40 13.92 -4.78 11.84
C CYS A 40 14.99 -4.93 10.74
N PRO A 41 14.73 -5.71 9.68
CA PRO A 41 15.61 -5.74 8.51
C PRO A 41 15.71 -4.36 7.86
N GLU A 42 16.80 -4.12 7.13
CA GLU A 42 17.02 -2.86 6.43
C GLU A 42 15.92 -2.59 5.39
N GLY A 43 15.44 -1.35 5.33
CA GLY A 43 14.38 -0.94 4.40
C GLY A 43 12.97 -1.45 4.75
N MET A 44 12.78 -2.10 5.91
CA MET A 44 11.48 -2.59 6.36
C MET A 44 10.85 -1.73 7.47
N GLU A 45 9.56 -1.91 7.65
CA GLU A 45 8.72 -1.30 8.68
C GLU A 45 7.77 -2.34 9.31
N GLY A 46 7.20 -2.01 10.47
CA GLY A 46 6.26 -2.89 11.15
C GLY A 46 4.87 -2.73 10.54
N CYS A 47 4.42 -3.74 9.82
CA CYS A 47 3.16 -3.71 9.07
C CYS A 47 2.05 -4.44 9.83
N HIS A 48 0.81 -3.92 9.74
CA HIS A 48 -0.40 -4.58 10.24
C HIS A 48 -1.17 -5.16 9.06
N THR A 49 -1.41 -6.46 9.05
CA THR A 49 -2.10 -7.12 7.92
C THR A 49 -3.53 -6.59 7.70
N ASN A 50 -4.19 -6.12 8.76
CA ASN A 50 -5.54 -5.56 8.73
C ASN A 50 -5.61 -4.01 8.69
N ASP A 51 -4.48 -3.31 8.63
CA ASP A 51 -4.38 -1.84 8.75
C ASP A 51 -5.01 -1.22 10.02
N VAL A 52 -5.10 -1.99 11.12
CA VAL A 52 -5.58 -1.49 12.41
C VAL A 52 -4.40 -1.35 13.36
N GLY A 53 -3.92 -0.13 13.57
CA GLY A 53 -2.73 0.16 14.40
C GLY A 53 -2.87 -0.13 15.90
N GLU A 54 -4.08 -0.43 16.37
CA GLU A 54 -4.36 -0.86 17.73
C GLU A 54 -4.29 -2.39 17.90
N ASP A 55 -4.36 -3.15 16.80
CA ASP A 55 -4.32 -4.61 16.81
C ASP A 55 -2.87 -5.12 16.78
N ASN A 56 -2.27 -5.13 17.97
CA ASN A 56 -0.86 -5.47 18.17
C ASN A 56 -0.60 -6.97 18.42
N HIS A 57 -1.54 -7.86 18.05
CA HIS A 57 -1.32 -9.30 18.13
C HIS A 57 -0.21 -9.71 17.17
N LEU A 58 0.76 -10.52 17.63
CA LEU A 58 1.89 -10.96 16.81
C LEU A 58 1.46 -11.58 15.47
N THR A 59 0.34 -12.31 15.43
CA THR A 59 -0.23 -12.91 14.21
C THR A 59 -0.69 -11.89 13.17
N ASN A 60 -0.91 -10.63 13.56
CA ASN A 60 -1.30 -9.52 12.69
C ASN A 60 -0.09 -8.65 12.29
N LEU A 61 1.09 -8.89 12.86
CA LEU A 61 2.28 -8.08 12.68
C LEU A 61 3.35 -8.81 11.89
N ARG A 62 4.08 -8.06 11.06
CA ARG A 62 5.30 -8.53 10.41
C ARG A 62 6.24 -7.38 10.07
N TRP A 63 7.52 -7.67 9.88
CA TRP A 63 8.38 -6.80 9.11
C TRP A 63 8.00 -6.90 7.64
N GLY A 64 7.82 -5.76 6.98
CA GLY A 64 7.52 -5.69 5.56
C GLY A 64 8.07 -4.41 4.94
N THR A 65 8.21 -4.41 3.63
CA THR A 65 8.62 -3.23 2.88
C THR A 65 7.48 -2.21 2.80
N PRO A 66 7.78 -0.92 2.57
CA PRO A 66 6.75 0.09 2.32
C PRO A 66 5.84 -0.25 1.12
N ALA A 67 6.34 -1.03 0.16
CA ALA A 67 5.55 -1.49 -0.97
C ALA A 67 4.50 -2.53 -0.56
N GLU A 68 4.87 -3.49 0.29
CA GLU A 68 3.96 -4.49 0.83
C GLU A 68 2.92 -3.87 1.77
N ASN A 69 3.31 -2.93 2.63
CA ASN A 69 2.37 -2.20 3.49
C ASN A 69 1.34 -1.42 2.65
N ARG A 70 1.79 -0.79 1.56
CA ARG A 70 0.90 -0.11 0.61
C ARG A 70 -0.05 -1.08 -0.09
N GLU A 71 0.39 -2.30 -0.38
CA GLU A 71 -0.48 -3.32 -0.97
C GLU A 71 -1.52 -3.83 0.03
N ASP A 72 -1.17 -3.96 1.32
CA ASP A 72 -2.15 -4.23 2.39
C ASP A 72 -3.22 -3.13 2.44
N ALA A 73 -2.79 -1.87 2.49
CA ALA A 73 -3.66 -0.70 2.48
C ALA A 73 -4.57 -0.67 1.24
N ARG A 74 -4.08 -1.13 0.08
CA ARG A 74 -4.89 -1.28 -1.12
C ARG A 74 -5.92 -2.40 -0.97
N ARG A 75 -5.50 -3.60 -0.52
CA ARG A 75 -6.36 -4.77 -0.30
C ARG A 75 -7.49 -4.45 0.67
N ASN A 76 -7.17 -3.76 1.75
CA ASN A 76 -8.11 -3.38 2.81
C ASN A 76 -8.90 -2.10 2.48
N GLY A 77 -8.70 -1.51 1.30
CA GLY A 77 -9.50 -0.39 0.81
C GLY A 77 -9.17 0.98 1.40
N ARG A 78 -8.06 1.11 2.14
CA ARG A 78 -7.53 2.40 2.63
C ARG A 78 -7.02 3.28 1.49
N ILE A 79 -6.60 2.68 0.38
CA ILE A 79 -6.12 3.40 -0.82
C ILE A 79 -7.15 3.30 -1.94
N LEU A 80 -7.67 4.45 -2.34
CA LEU A 80 -8.52 4.57 -3.52
C LEU A 80 -7.67 4.45 -4.79
N TYR A 81 -7.95 3.42 -5.59
CA TYR A 81 -7.25 3.14 -6.84
C TYR A 81 -8.22 2.68 -7.93
N GLY A 82 -7.88 2.94 -9.18
CA GLY A 82 -8.73 2.60 -10.33
C GLY A 82 -10.11 3.22 -10.18
N ASP A 83 -11.16 2.42 -10.37
CA ASP A 83 -12.55 2.90 -10.27
C ASP A 83 -12.95 3.40 -8.88
N LYS A 84 -12.22 3.00 -7.84
CA LYS A 84 -12.46 3.52 -6.48
C LYS A 84 -11.95 4.97 -6.32
N ASN A 85 -11.08 5.45 -7.21
CA ASN A 85 -10.61 6.83 -7.17
C ASN A 85 -11.55 7.72 -7.99
N PRO A 86 -12.29 8.66 -7.37
CA PRO A 86 -13.22 9.54 -8.09
C PRO A 86 -12.53 10.48 -9.08
N ARG A 87 -11.19 10.63 -8.99
CA ARG A 87 -10.37 11.40 -9.93
C ARG A 87 -9.77 10.54 -11.05
N ALA A 88 -10.10 9.25 -11.13
CA ALA A 88 -9.59 8.40 -12.19
C ALA A 88 -10.15 8.86 -13.54
N SER A 89 -9.26 9.29 -14.43
CA SER A 89 -9.61 9.73 -15.78
C SER A 89 -9.92 8.58 -16.75
N VAL A 90 -9.55 7.34 -16.39
CA VAL A 90 -9.82 6.12 -17.15
C VAL A 90 -10.33 5.05 -16.21
N THR A 91 -11.55 4.58 -16.46
CA THR A 91 -12.17 3.53 -15.66
C THR A 91 -11.56 2.14 -15.96
N ASP A 92 -11.72 1.20 -15.03
CA ASP A 92 -11.33 -0.19 -15.24
C ASP A 92 -12.16 -0.82 -16.36
N GLU A 93 -13.41 -0.38 -16.57
CA GLU A 93 -14.24 -0.82 -17.69
C GLU A 93 -13.70 -0.33 -19.04
N GLN A 94 -13.36 0.96 -19.16
CA GLN A 94 -12.73 1.50 -20.36
C GLN A 94 -11.40 0.80 -20.67
N ARG A 95 -10.64 0.44 -19.63
CA ARG A 95 -9.39 -0.31 -19.76
C ARG A 95 -9.61 -1.74 -20.26
N LYS A 96 -10.61 -2.45 -19.72
CA LYS A 96 -10.98 -3.78 -20.18
C LYS A 96 -11.38 -3.74 -21.64
N GLU A 97 -12.15 -2.72 -22.04
CA GLU A 97 -12.56 -2.55 -23.43
C GLU A 97 -11.37 -2.30 -24.35
N VAL A 98 -10.43 -1.43 -23.98
CA VAL A 98 -9.17 -1.24 -24.73
C VAL A 98 -8.41 -2.55 -24.91
N LYS A 99 -8.29 -3.36 -23.84
CA LYS A 99 -7.59 -4.65 -23.89
C LYS A 99 -8.33 -5.67 -24.76
N ARG A 100 -9.66 -5.68 -24.75
CA ARG A 100 -10.49 -6.56 -25.57
C ARG A 100 -10.34 -6.26 -27.06
N LEU A 101 -10.25 -4.98 -27.41
CA LEU A 101 -10.10 -4.52 -28.79
C LEU A 101 -8.65 -4.59 -29.29
N ALA A 102 -7.67 -4.70 -28.39
CA ALA A 102 -6.26 -4.83 -28.75
C ALA A 102 -6.04 -6.05 -29.65
N GLY A 103 -5.34 -5.86 -30.78
CA GLY A 103 -5.08 -6.91 -31.78
C GLY A 103 -6.21 -7.12 -32.80
N THR A 104 -7.43 -6.64 -32.55
CA THR A 104 -8.55 -6.70 -33.51
C THR A 104 -8.64 -5.46 -34.41
N MET A 105 -8.13 -4.33 -33.95
CA MET A 105 -8.19 -3.05 -34.66
C MET A 105 -7.00 -2.16 -34.30
N SER A 106 -6.78 -1.12 -35.10
CA SER A 106 -5.68 -0.18 -34.87
C SER A 106 -5.92 0.66 -33.61
N HIS A 107 -4.83 1.05 -32.91
CA HIS A 107 -4.92 1.90 -31.71
C HIS A 107 -5.71 3.19 -31.94
N ARG A 108 -5.62 3.78 -33.15
CA ARG A 108 -6.41 4.96 -33.53
C ARG A 108 -7.90 4.68 -33.55
N ARG A 109 -8.31 3.50 -34.03
CA ARG A 109 -9.72 3.11 -34.03
C ARG A 109 -10.22 2.80 -32.62
N ILE A 110 -9.41 2.12 -31.79
CA ILE A 110 -9.73 1.89 -30.37
C ILE A 110 -9.96 3.22 -29.64
N ALA A 111 -9.08 4.19 -29.85
CA ALA A 111 -9.19 5.53 -29.26
C ALA A 111 -10.53 6.22 -29.60
N GLN A 112 -10.98 6.11 -30.86
CA GLN A 112 -12.26 6.65 -31.30
C GLN A 112 -13.46 5.92 -30.67
N VAL A 113 -13.41 4.59 -30.62
CA VAL A 113 -14.51 3.76 -30.09
C VAL A 113 -14.70 3.98 -28.59
N VAL A 114 -13.60 4.01 -27.83
CA VAL A 114 -13.65 4.17 -26.36
C VAL A 114 -13.71 5.64 -25.93
N GLY A 115 -13.50 6.58 -26.85
CA GLY A 115 -13.56 8.02 -26.59
C GLY A 115 -12.39 8.53 -25.75
N MET A 116 -11.16 8.08 -26.03
CA MET A 116 -9.96 8.45 -25.27
C MET A 116 -8.79 8.87 -26.17
N PRO A 117 -7.78 9.59 -25.62
CA PRO A 117 -6.59 9.94 -26.39
C PRO A 117 -5.81 8.71 -26.88
N TYR A 118 -5.25 8.80 -28.08
CA TYR A 118 -4.43 7.74 -28.68
C TYR A 118 -3.26 7.29 -27.78
N SER A 119 -2.58 8.25 -27.14
CA SER A 119 -1.46 7.98 -26.23
C SER A 119 -1.90 7.08 -25.07
N THR A 120 -3.06 7.36 -24.47
CA THR A 120 -3.64 6.60 -23.37
C THR A 120 -3.92 5.15 -23.75
N VAL A 121 -4.48 4.89 -24.94
CA VAL A 121 -4.68 3.52 -25.46
C VAL A 121 -3.36 2.77 -25.50
N GLY A 122 -2.32 3.37 -26.07
CA GLY A 122 -1.00 2.75 -26.17
C GLY A 122 -0.39 2.44 -24.80
N HIS A 123 -0.54 3.33 -23.82
CA HIS A 123 -0.08 3.09 -22.45
C HIS A 123 -0.85 1.97 -21.75
N ILE A 124 -2.17 1.88 -21.96
CA ILE A 124 -3.00 0.80 -21.39
C ILE A 124 -2.59 -0.56 -21.96
N ILE A 125 -2.40 -0.66 -23.28
CA ILE A 125 -2.01 -1.90 -23.96
C ILE A 125 -0.62 -2.37 -23.47
N ARG A 126 0.32 -1.45 -23.28
CA ARG A 126 1.65 -1.75 -22.71
C ARG A 126 1.64 -1.94 -21.19
N GLY A 127 0.54 -1.65 -20.51
CA GLY A 127 0.45 -1.68 -19.05
C GLY A 127 1.31 -0.63 -18.35
N THR A 128 1.59 0.50 -19.00
CA THR A 128 2.42 1.60 -18.46
C THR A 128 1.63 2.85 -18.06
N ASP A 129 0.31 2.83 -18.21
CA ASP A 129 -0.54 3.98 -17.88
C ASP A 129 -0.74 4.18 -16.36
N ARG A 130 -0.53 3.11 -15.58
CA ARG A 130 -0.51 3.14 -14.12
C ARG A 130 0.93 3.02 -13.65
N LYS A 131 1.39 3.92 -12.78
CA LYS A 131 2.68 3.78 -12.09
C LYS A 131 2.64 2.45 -11.32
N LYS A 132 3.49 1.50 -11.71
CA LYS A 132 3.79 0.36 -10.84
C LYS A 132 4.43 0.94 -9.57
N SER A 133 3.94 0.57 -8.40
CA SER A 133 4.78 0.67 -7.20
C SER A 133 6.07 -0.09 -7.54
N PRO A 134 7.27 0.48 -7.35
CA PRO A 134 8.50 -0.25 -7.61
C PRO A 134 8.51 -1.45 -6.67
N CYS A 135 8.17 -2.63 -7.21
CA CYS A 135 8.54 -3.89 -6.60
C CYS A 135 10.06 -3.94 -6.77
N LEU A 136 10.80 -3.67 -5.70
CA LEU A 136 12.23 -3.95 -5.67
C LEU A 136 12.35 -5.47 -5.78
N ALA A 137 12.69 -5.94 -6.98
CA ALA A 137 13.27 -7.25 -7.16
C ALA A 137 14.57 -7.24 -6.36
N GLY A 138 14.65 -8.13 -5.36
CA GLY A 138 15.91 -8.51 -4.73
C GLY A 138 16.79 -9.31 -5.68
#